data_AF-A0A323UU24-F1
#
_entry.id   AF-A0A323UU24-F1
#
_cell.length_a   1.000
_cell.length_b   1.000
_cell.length_c   1.000
_cell.angle_alpha   90.00
_cell.angle_beta   90.00
_cell.angle_gamma   90.00
#
_symmetry.space_group_name_H-M   'P 1'
#
loop_
_entity.id
_entity.type
_entity.pdbx_description
1 polymer ?
#
loop_
_entity_poly.entity_id
_entity_poly.type
_entity_poly.pdbx_seq_one_letter_code
_entity_poly.pdbx_strand_id
1 'polypeptide(L)'
;MSSENKYSNRSRAWRWIAYLLIGLSIASGYVFWKFQSTKNQLFGFQPPEMALAQYTPKDVIGDLGGMKVRIPRHYAEYVEYDGDPGFGEKSKGPAPERTFESRLRSFGIDVRFPDMKGLENQATRDEYRSYDLNPENPWISIGINAGEIYPGLGAKAREGRAKKLWERSEYWWNNYERLPSDIYGLEAYVPSGTDPKTGKSARESDSTYDIYIHRDTSGHVDTYIQCGRTSVPGGISRCALEFGLEPKAEVAVTVRFYPKLLKEWRTIKESVTGLFLSFEAKETSMTNADRSPHLSVK
;
A
#
# COMPACT_ATOMS: atom_id res chain seq x y z
N MET A 1 -24.35 75.21 26.17
CA MET A 1 -23.10 75.00 25.41
C MET A 1 -22.79 73.51 25.41
N SER A 2 -22.95 72.88 24.25
CA SER A 2 -22.39 71.61 23.76
C SER A 2 -21.98 70.49 24.75
N SER A 3 -22.80 69.43 24.84
CA SER A 3 -22.34 68.12 25.31
C SER A 3 -23.07 66.94 24.65
N GLU A 4 -23.46 67.03 23.38
CA GLU A 4 -24.11 65.90 22.71
C GLU A 4 -23.65 65.78 21.26
N ASN A 5 -22.41 65.33 21.05
CA ASN A 5 -22.03 64.75 19.74
C ASN A 5 -20.76 63.89 19.74
N LYS A 6 -20.30 63.40 20.90
CA LYS A 6 -19.06 62.60 20.98
C LYS A 6 -19.27 61.08 21.05
N TYR A 7 -20.51 60.61 21.26
CA TYR A 7 -20.81 59.18 21.48
C TYR A 7 -21.22 58.41 20.21
N SER A 8 -21.76 59.08 19.18
CA SER A 8 -22.25 58.43 17.95
C SER A 8 -21.13 57.93 17.02
N ASN A 9 -20.00 58.65 16.95
CA ASN A 9 -18.94 58.32 16.00
C ASN A 9 -18.03 57.16 16.45
N ARG A 10 -18.00 56.87 17.76
CA ARG A 10 -17.18 55.78 18.35
C ARG A 10 -17.74 54.39 18.05
N SER A 11 -19.06 54.25 17.95
CA SER A 11 -19.74 52.96 17.69
C SER A 11 -19.64 52.52 16.21
N ARG A 12 -19.63 53.47 15.26
CA ARG A 12 -19.37 53.18 13.85
C ARG A 12 -17.93 52.76 13.60
N ALA A 13 -16.96 53.44 14.20
CA ALA A 13 -15.54 53.09 14.06
C ALA A 13 -15.25 51.68 14.63
N TRP A 14 -15.85 51.32 15.77
CA TRP A 14 -15.71 49.99 16.35
C TRP A 14 -16.30 48.87 15.47
N ARG A 15 -17.43 49.14 14.81
CA ARG A 15 -18.03 48.19 13.85
C ARG A 15 -17.12 47.96 12.65
N TRP A 16 -16.49 48.99 12.10
CA TRP A 16 -15.54 48.85 10.99
C TRP A 16 -14.27 48.10 11.40
N ILE A 17 -13.74 48.33 12.59
CA ILE A 17 -12.60 47.59 13.13
C ILE A 17 -12.97 46.11 13.34
N ALA A 18 -14.16 45.81 13.87
CA ALA A 18 -14.63 44.44 14.04
C ALA A 18 -14.79 43.71 12.70
N TYR A 19 -15.34 44.36 11.67
CA TYR A 19 -15.44 43.76 10.33
C TYR A 19 -14.08 43.52 9.68
N LEU A 20 -13.11 44.42 9.87
CA LEU A 20 -11.73 44.23 9.39
C LEU A 20 -11.05 43.04 10.06
N LEU A 21 -11.21 42.88 11.38
CA LEU A 21 -10.64 41.75 12.11
C LEU A 21 -11.28 40.41 11.69
N ILE A 22 -12.59 40.37 11.48
CA ILE A 22 -13.28 39.16 10.98
C ILE A 22 -12.80 38.82 9.55
N GLY A 23 -12.71 39.82 8.66
CA GLY A 23 -12.23 39.62 7.29
C GLY A 23 -10.80 39.08 7.24
N LEU A 24 -9.90 39.62 8.07
CA LEU A 24 -8.51 39.14 8.18
C LEU A 24 -8.42 37.72 8.76
N SER A 25 -9.32 37.34 9.68
CA SER A 25 -9.39 36.00 10.27
C SER A 25 -9.83 34.94 9.24
N ILE A 26 -10.80 35.29 8.39
CA ILE A 26 -11.27 34.39 7.33
C ILE A 26 -10.19 34.24 6.24
N ALA A 27 -9.53 35.33 5.86
CA ALA A 27 -8.44 35.30 4.88
C ALA A 27 -7.24 34.48 5.39
N SER A 28 -6.84 34.63 6.66
CA SER A 28 -5.75 33.86 7.26
C SER A 28 -6.11 32.37 7.41
N GLY A 29 -7.36 32.07 7.80
CA GLY A 29 -7.89 30.71 7.82
C GLY A 29 -7.89 30.05 6.44
N TYR A 30 -8.30 30.78 5.39
CA TYR A 30 -8.28 30.27 4.01
C TYR A 30 -6.85 30.04 3.49
N VAL A 31 -5.93 30.97 3.76
CA VAL A 31 -4.51 30.80 3.40
C VAL A 31 -3.88 29.63 4.16
N PHE A 32 -4.16 29.48 5.44
CA PHE A 32 -3.68 28.36 6.26
C PHE A 32 -4.25 27.02 5.79
N TRP A 33 -5.56 26.97 5.48
CA TRP A 33 -6.20 25.78 4.93
C TRP A 33 -5.66 25.42 3.55
N LYS A 34 -5.47 26.41 2.66
CA LYS A 34 -4.85 26.18 1.35
C LYS A 34 -3.41 25.71 1.51
N PHE A 35 -2.63 26.29 2.42
CA PHE A 35 -1.25 25.89 2.69
C PHE A 35 -1.15 24.48 3.29
N GLN A 36 -2.03 24.12 4.21
CA GLN A 36 -2.17 22.77 4.76
C GLN A 36 -2.59 21.76 3.68
N SER A 37 -3.61 22.10 2.88
CA SER A 37 -4.06 21.27 1.75
C SER A 37 -2.94 21.05 0.73
N THR A 38 -2.18 22.09 0.38
CA THR A 38 -1.04 22.00 -0.54
C THR A 38 0.09 21.15 0.06
N LYS A 39 0.35 21.26 1.37
CA LYS A 39 1.32 20.40 2.07
C LYS A 39 0.90 18.93 2.08
N ASN A 40 -0.38 18.65 2.34
CA ASN A 40 -0.92 17.30 2.32
C ASN A 40 -0.88 16.70 0.91
N GLN A 41 -1.04 17.53 -0.13
CA GLN A 41 -0.86 17.11 -1.53
C GLN A 41 0.60 16.85 -1.93
N LEU A 42 1.57 17.53 -1.29
CA LEU A 42 2.99 17.45 -1.68
C LEU A 42 3.81 16.45 -0.86
N PHE A 43 3.45 16.15 0.39
CA PHE A 43 4.33 15.40 1.30
C PHE A 43 3.73 14.15 1.93
N GLY A 44 2.43 13.86 1.76
CA GLY A 44 1.79 12.78 2.50
C GLY A 44 2.09 12.85 4.00
N PHE A 45 1.82 11.80 4.77
CA PHE A 45 2.17 11.74 6.20
C PHE A 45 3.67 11.48 6.46
N GLN A 46 4.54 11.72 5.47
CA GLN A 46 5.95 11.32 5.55
C GLN A 46 6.85 12.50 5.94
N PRO A 47 7.92 12.25 6.72
CA PRO A 47 8.98 13.22 6.91
C PRO A 47 9.53 13.70 5.55
N PRO A 48 9.85 15.00 5.38
CA PRO A 48 10.34 15.54 4.11
C PRO A 48 11.57 14.80 3.55
N GLU A 49 12.41 14.25 4.43
CA GLU A 49 13.56 13.42 4.04
C GLU A 49 13.14 12.10 3.37
N MET A 50 12.06 11.45 3.84
CA MET A 50 11.51 10.24 3.22
C MET A 50 10.84 10.57 1.88
N ALA A 51 10.09 11.67 1.81
CA ALA A 51 9.53 12.16 0.56
C ALA A 51 10.67 12.47 -0.45
N LEU A 52 11.71 13.18 -0.03
CA LEU A 52 12.86 13.51 -0.89
C LEU A 52 13.63 12.25 -1.35
N ALA A 53 13.80 11.25 -0.49
CA ALA A 53 14.37 9.96 -0.89
C ALA A 53 13.51 9.29 -1.97
N GLN A 54 12.17 9.41 -1.87
CA GLN A 54 11.26 8.90 -2.89
C GLN A 54 11.32 9.65 -4.25
N TYR A 55 11.82 10.89 -4.27
CA TYR A 55 11.91 11.71 -5.47
C TYR A 55 13.32 11.77 -6.08
N THR A 56 14.28 11.01 -5.57
CA THR A 56 15.56 10.86 -6.29
C THR A 56 15.34 10.02 -7.56
N PRO A 57 15.75 10.49 -8.75
CA PRO A 57 15.49 9.82 -10.03
C PRO A 57 16.33 8.55 -10.25
N LYS A 58 16.88 7.96 -9.18
CA LYS A 58 17.70 6.76 -9.25
C LYS A 58 16.82 5.53 -9.06
N ASP A 59 17.10 4.49 -9.83
CA ASP A 59 16.51 3.18 -9.62
C ASP A 59 16.77 2.69 -8.19
N VAL A 60 15.82 1.91 -7.68
CA VAL A 60 15.96 1.21 -6.40
C VAL A 60 16.83 -0.02 -6.64
N ILE A 61 17.90 -0.17 -5.87
CA ILE A 61 18.82 -1.31 -5.98
C ILE A 61 18.98 -1.99 -4.63
N GLY A 62 19.07 -3.30 -4.63
CA GLY A 62 19.20 -4.04 -3.37
C GLY A 62 19.13 -5.55 -3.53
N ASP A 63 19.20 -6.20 -2.38
CA ASP A 63 18.95 -7.62 -2.19
C ASP A 63 17.47 -7.81 -1.79
N LEU A 64 16.69 -8.41 -2.67
CA LEU A 64 15.31 -8.77 -2.46
C LEU A 64 15.21 -10.27 -2.12
N GLY A 65 15.40 -10.60 -0.84
CA GLY A 65 15.25 -11.98 -0.34
C GLY A 65 16.21 -12.99 -0.99
N GLY A 66 17.43 -12.58 -1.32
CA GLY A 66 18.44 -13.35 -2.04
C GLY A 66 18.53 -13.04 -3.54
N MET A 67 17.59 -12.28 -4.10
CA MET A 67 17.60 -11.86 -5.50
C MET A 67 18.11 -10.43 -5.63
N LYS A 68 19.24 -10.22 -6.31
CA LYS A 68 19.77 -8.88 -6.58
C LYS A 68 18.90 -8.18 -7.62
N VAL A 69 18.36 -7.01 -7.29
CA VAL A 69 17.39 -6.30 -8.13
C VAL A 69 17.79 -4.87 -8.44
N ARG A 70 17.36 -4.41 -9.62
CA ARG A 70 17.30 -3.00 -10.01
C ARG A 70 15.88 -2.70 -10.47
N ILE A 71 15.15 -1.96 -9.64
CA ILE A 71 13.74 -1.63 -9.87
C ILE A 71 13.66 -0.17 -10.35
N PRO A 72 13.09 0.09 -11.54
CA PRO A 72 12.88 1.45 -11.99
C PRO A 72 12.09 2.26 -10.97
N ARG A 73 12.53 3.49 -10.69
CA ARG A 73 11.97 4.33 -9.62
C ARG A 73 10.46 4.51 -9.69
N HIS A 74 9.88 4.51 -10.90
CA HIS A 74 8.45 4.69 -11.13
C HIS A 74 7.57 3.49 -10.75
N TYR A 75 8.16 2.33 -10.45
CA TYR A 75 7.43 1.20 -9.88
C TYR A 75 7.39 1.25 -8.36
N ALA A 76 8.48 1.66 -7.71
CA ALA A 76 8.68 1.41 -6.29
C ALA A 76 8.40 2.65 -5.40
N GLU A 77 7.33 2.56 -4.61
CA GLU A 77 6.96 3.53 -3.59
C GLU A 77 7.23 2.97 -2.18
N TYR A 78 7.34 3.84 -1.18
CA TYR A 78 7.49 3.43 0.24
C TYR A 78 8.63 2.43 0.49
N VAL A 79 9.77 2.63 -0.18
CA VAL A 79 10.92 1.72 -0.11
C VAL A 79 11.62 1.83 1.23
N GLU A 80 11.77 0.69 1.89
CA GLU A 80 12.48 0.52 3.15
C GLU A 80 13.57 -0.54 3.00
N TYR A 81 14.72 -0.32 3.64
CA TYR A 81 15.79 -1.31 3.77
C TYR A 81 15.92 -1.77 5.23
N ASP A 82 16.55 -2.92 5.42
CA ASP A 82 16.91 -3.36 6.78
C ASP A 82 17.85 -2.33 7.44
N GLY A 83 17.63 -2.08 8.74
CA GLY A 83 18.38 -1.08 9.50
C GLY A 83 17.97 0.38 9.26
N ASP A 84 17.02 0.65 8.35
CA ASP A 84 16.44 2.00 8.21
C ASP A 84 15.60 2.37 9.44
N PRO A 85 15.56 3.66 9.82
CA PRO A 85 14.73 4.12 10.93
C PRO A 85 13.25 3.81 10.65
N GLY A 86 12.56 3.29 11.67
CA GLY A 86 11.13 3.02 11.58
C GLY A 86 10.28 4.29 11.52
N PHE A 87 8.98 4.13 11.31
CA PHE A 87 8.04 5.24 11.33
C PHE A 87 8.10 6.02 12.66
N GLY A 88 8.45 7.31 12.57
CA GLY A 88 8.59 8.19 13.73
C GLY A 88 9.96 8.19 14.41
N GLU A 89 10.89 7.33 13.96
CA GLU A 89 12.26 7.33 14.44
C GLU A 89 13.11 8.36 13.69
N LYS A 90 14.02 9.02 14.42
CA LYS A 90 14.99 9.92 13.79
C LYS A 90 16.14 9.09 13.23
N SER A 91 16.53 9.39 12.00
CA SER A 91 17.75 8.82 11.41
C SER A 91 18.96 9.15 12.29
N LYS A 92 19.79 8.13 12.55
CA LYS A 92 21.07 8.28 13.22
C LYS A 92 22.16 8.54 12.18
N GLY A 93 22.10 9.68 11.50
CA GLY A 93 23.08 10.09 10.48
C GLY A 93 22.53 10.15 9.06
N PRO A 94 23.40 10.39 8.05
CA PRO A 94 22.99 10.42 6.66
C PRO A 94 22.52 9.04 6.20
N ALA A 95 21.57 9.01 5.26
CA ALA A 95 21.13 7.76 4.66
C ALA A 95 22.32 7.05 3.97
N PRO A 96 22.53 5.76 4.22
CA PRO A 96 23.63 5.03 3.61
C PRO A 96 23.43 4.94 2.10
N GLU A 97 24.54 4.90 1.36
CA GLU A 97 24.49 4.61 -0.07
C GLU A 97 23.99 3.17 -0.28
N ARG A 98 22.98 3.02 -1.13
CA ARG A 98 22.39 1.71 -1.42
C ARG A 98 23.21 0.99 -2.48
N THR A 99 23.37 -0.31 -2.30
CA THR A 99 24.09 -1.22 -3.20
C THR A 99 23.27 -2.49 -3.38
N PHE A 100 23.71 -3.41 -4.24
CA PHE A 100 23.09 -4.73 -4.36
C PHE A 100 23.16 -5.56 -3.06
N GLU A 101 24.02 -5.19 -2.10
CA GLU A 101 24.06 -5.82 -0.77
C GLU A 101 23.11 -5.19 0.24
N SER A 102 22.47 -4.06 -0.10
CA SER A 102 21.46 -3.44 0.75
C SER A 102 20.19 -4.27 0.74
N ARG A 103 19.85 -4.90 1.88
CA ARG A 103 18.65 -5.74 2.00
C ARG A 103 17.39 -4.90 1.95
N LEU A 104 16.57 -5.14 0.95
CA LEU A 104 15.24 -4.55 0.84
C LEU A 104 14.32 -5.20 1.86
N ARG A 105 13.65 -4.36 2.64
CA ARG A 105 12.73 -4.77 3.70
C ARG A 105 11.29 -4.71 3.22
N SER A 106 10.88 -3.58 2.63
CA SER A 106 9.51 -3.42 2.14
C SER A 106 9.45 -2.40 1.00
N PHE A 107 8.42 -2.51 0.15
CA PHE A 107 8.00 -1.47 -0.78
C PHE A 107 6.61 -1.77 -1.33
N GLY A 108 6.01 -0.76 -1.97
CA GLY A 108 4.76 -0.88 -2.73
C GLY A 108 4.99 -0.68 -4.23
N ILE A 109 4.17 -1.34 -5.05
CA ILE A 109 4.08 -1.11 -6.49
C ILE A 109 2.60 -1.00 -6.89
N ASP A 110 2.24 0.05 -7.62
CA ASP A 110 0.96 0.13 -8.33
C ASP A 110 1.16 -0.09 -9.82
N VAL A 111 0.41 -1.03 -10.40
CA VAL A 111 0.46 -1.36 -11.84
C VAL A 111 -0.93 -1.56 -12.42
N ARG A 112 -1.09 -1.25 -13.70
CA ARG A 112 -2.30 -1.54 -14.46
C ARG A 112 -2.28 -2.98 -14.94
N PHE A 113 -3.31 -3.76 -14.65
CA PHE A 113 -3.48 -5.11 -15.18
C PHE A 113 -4.27 -5.05 -16.51
N PRO A 114 -3.93 -5.85 -17.55
CA PRO A 114 -2.90 -6.89 -17.59
C PRO A 114 -1.54 -6.47 -18.16
N ASP A 115 -1.37 -5.22 -18.59
CA ASP A 115 -0.13 -4.78 -19.26
C ASP A 115 1.03 -4.48 -18.28
N MET A 116 0.75 -4.52 -16.98
CA MET A 116 1.69 -4.31 -15.86
C MET A 116 2.38 -2.95 -15.88
N LYS A 117 1.76 -1.95 -16.51
CA LYS A 117 2.34 -0.62 -16.62
C LYS A 117 2.33 0.10 -15.27
N GLY A 118 3.49 0.63 -14.86
CA GLY A 118 3.64 1.42 -13.64
C GLY A 118 3.29 2.91 -13.81
N LEU A 119 3.52 3.69 -12.75
CA LEU A 119 3.20 5.12 -12.67
C LEU A 119 4.32 6.01 -13.25
N GLU A 120 4.73 5.73 -14.49
CA GLU A 120 5.88 6.33 -15.18
C GLU A 120 5.83 7.87 -15.27
N ASN A 121 4.66 8.42 -15.59
CA ASN A 121 4.50 9.84 -15.90
C ASN A 121 3.19 10.41 -15.34
N GLN A 122 3.00 11.73 -15.54
CA GLN A 122 1.85 12.44 -15.00
C GLN A 122 0.52 11.93 -15.59
N ALA A 123 0.48 11.58 -16.88
CA ALA A 123 -0.72 11.05 -17.52
C ALA A 123 -1.13 9.69 -16.91
N THR A 124 -0.19 8.78 -16.68
CA THR A 124 -0.48 7.49 -16.01
C THR A 124 -0.93 7.67 -14.56
N ARG A 125 -0.40 8.67 -13.85
CA ARG A 125 -0.83 8.99 -12.48
C ARG A 125 -2.24 9.58 -12.44
N ASP A 126 -2.59 10.39 -13.41
CA ASP A 126 -3.93 10.97 -13.51
C ASP A 126 -4.96 9.92 -13.94
N GLU A 127 -4.58 9.01 -14.84
CA GLU A 127 -5.37 7.82 -15.15
C GLU A 127 -5.61 6.97 -13.90
N TYR A 128 -4.58 6.62 -13.14
CA TYR A 128 -4.71 5.86 -11.89
C TYR A 128 -5.72 6.50 -10.92
N ARG A 129 -5.61 7.81 -10.70
CA ARG A 129 -6.53 8.57 -9.83
C ARG A 129 -7.96 8.63 -10.37
N SER A 130 -8.15 8.64 -11.69
CA SER A 130 -9.47 8.65 -12.31
C SER A 130 -10.30 7.40 -12.03
N TYR A 131 -9.65 6.30 -11.63
CA TYR A 131 -10.29 5.05 -11.26
C TYR A 131 -10.60 4.93 -9.75
N ASP A 132 -10.43 6.02 -8.99
CA ASP A 132 -10.79 6.00 -7.58
C ASP A 132 -12.27 5.67 -7.40
N LEU A 133 -12.56 4.75 -6.47
CA LEU A 133 -13.90 4.19 -6.26
C LEU A 133 -14.60 3.70 -7.55
N ASN A 134 -13.86 3.14 -8.51
CA ASN A 134 -14.42 2.45 -9.67
C ASN A 134 -14.31 0.92 -9.53
N PRO A 135 -15.41 0.14 -9.63
CA PRO A 135 -15.35 -1.32 -9.51
C PRO A 135 -14.69 -2.00 -10.71
N GLU A 136 -14.55 -1.28 -11.81
CA GLU A 136 -13.87 -1.67 -13.04
C GLU A 136 -12.40 -1.25 -13.08
N ASN A 137 -11.87 -0.77 -11.95
CA ASN A 137 -10.51 -0.28 -11.86
C ASN A 137 -9.50 -1.43 -12.14
N PRO A 138 -8.69 -1.30 -13.21
CA PRO A 138 -7.72 -2.32 -13.60
C PRO A 138 -6.42 -2.27 -12.79
N TRP A 139 -6.25 -1.24 -11.95
CA TRP A 139 -5.04 -1.05 -11.17
C TRP A 139 -5.02 -1.96 -9.94
N ILE A 140 -3.92 -2.70 -9.83
CA ILE A 140 -3.62 -3.57 -8.71
C ILE A 140 -2.46 -2.96 -7.91
N SER A 141 -2.54 -3.12 -6.59
CA SER A 141 -1.53 -2.62 -5.66
C SER A 141 -0.80 -3.79 -5.03
N ILE A 142 0.52 -3.80 -5.12
CA ILE A 142 1.40 -4.90 -4.72
C ILE A 142 2.20 -4.42 -3.52
N GLY A 143 2.04 -5.08 -2.38
CA GLY A 143 2.89 -4.90 -1.20
C GLY A 143 3.91 -6.01 -1.11
N ILE A 144 5.15 -5.64 -0.81
CA ILE A 144 6.29 -6.55 -0.72
C ILE A 144 6.87 -6.50 0.68
N ASN A 145 7.05 -7.66 1.30
CA ASN A 145 7.79 -7.83 2.54
C ASN A 145 8.94 -8.83 2.33
N ALA A 146 10.15 -8.42 2.69
CA ALA A 146 11.38 -9.20 2.62
C ALA A 146 12.29 -8.84 3.81
N GLY A 147 13.55 -9.30 3.79
CA GLY A 147 14.53 -8.91 4.80
C GLY A 147 14.11 -9.31 6.23
N GLU A 148 14.21 -8.38 7.16
CA GLU A 148 13.86 -8.58 8.58
C GLU A 148 12.35 -8.82 8.83
N ILE A 149 11.48 -8.40 7.91
CA ILE A 149 10.02 -8.56 8.05
C ILE A 149 9.45 -9.68 7.19
N TYR A 150 10.31 -10.44 6.51
CA TYR A 150 9.89 -11.65 5.83
C TYR A 150 9.30 -12.62 6.86
N PRO A 151 8.08 -13.13 6.67
CA PRO A 151 7.53 -14.12 7.59
C PRO A 151 8.38 -15.38 7.48
N GLY A 152 9.22 -15.68 8.49
CA GLY A 152 10.18 -16.78 8.44
C GLY A 152 9.59 -18.19 8.23
N LEU A 153 8.26 -18.32 8.25
CA LEU A 153 7.55 -19.54 7.87
C LEU A 153 7.25 -19.64 6.36
N GLY A 154 7.41 -18.58 5.57
CA GLY A 154 7.18 -18.53 4.12
C GLY A 154 5.85 -19.14 3.71
N ALA A 155 5.86 -20.06 2.74
CA ALA A 155 4.72 -20.91 2.38
C ALA A 155 4.03 -21.60 3.57
N LYS A 156 4.75 -22.02 4.62
CA LYS A 156 4.16 -22.66 5.81
C LYS A 156 3.26 -21.71 6.60
N ALA A 157 3.44 -20.39 6.50
CA ALA A 157 2.54 -19.42 7.13
C ALA A 157 1.13 -19.48 6.52
N ARG A 158 1.03 -19.72 5.20
CA ARG A 158 -0.25 -19.88 4.50
C ARG A 158 -0.91 -21.21 4.87
N GLU A 159 -0.13 -22.28 5.00
CA GLU A 159 -0.65 -23.57 5.48
C GLU A 159 -1.25 -23.44 6.89
N GLY A 160 -0.54 -22.78 7.80
CA GLY A 160 -1.04 -22.53 9.16
C GLY A 160 -2.35 -21.73 9.19
N ARG A 161 -2.51 -20.77 8.27
CA ARG A 161 -3.78 -20.03 8.12
C ARG A 161 -4.90 -20.89 7.54
N ALA A 162 -4.61 -21.69 6.52
CA ALA A 162 -5.60 -22.58 5.92
C ALA A 162 -6.10 -23.64 6.91
N LYS A 163 -5.24 -24.15 7.81
CA LYS A 163 -5.66 -25.08 8.87
C LYS A 163 -6.73 -24.48 9.78
N LYS A 164 -6.64 -23.19 10.12
CA LYS A 164 -7.64 -22.50 10.96
C LYS A 164 -9.04 -22.46 10.34
N LEU A 165 -9.17 -22.60 9.02
CA LEU A 165 -10.49 -22.65 8.35
C LEU A 165 -11.31 -23.89 8.74
N TRP A 166 -10.64 -24.93 9.26
CA TRP A 166 -11.26 -26.17 9.71
C TRP A 166 -11.47 -26.24 11.23
N GLU A 167 -10.89 -25.28 11.96
CA GLU A 167 -10.99 -25.21 13.41
C GLU A 167 -12.20 -24.37 13.82
N ARG A 168 -13.01 -24.88 14.75
CA ARG A 168 -14.09 -24.07 15.32
C ARG A 168 -13.51 -23.02 16.27
N SER A 169 -13.93 -21.79 16.07
CA SER A 169 -13.62 -20.66 16.93
C SER A 169 -14.82 -20.29 17.79
N GLU A 170 -14.58 -19.85 19.02
CA GLU A 170 -15.59 -19.17 19.83
C GLU A 170 -16.03 -17.83 19.24
N TYR A 171 -15.19 -17.25 18.37
CA TYR A 171 -15.48 -15.99 17.68
C TYR A 171 -16.28 -16.25 16.40
N TRP A 172 -17.47 -15.66 16.33
CA TRP A 172 -18.40 -15.86 15.20
C TRP A 172 -17.81 -15.46 13.85
N TRP A 173 -16.89 -14.49 13.80
CA TRP A 173 -16.24 -14.02 12.56
C TRP A 173 -15.11 -14.93 12.05
N ASN A 174 -14.74 -15.97 12.81
CA ASN A 174 -13.63 -16.88 12.48
C ASN A 174 -14.08 -18.31 12.15
N ASN A 175 -15.39 -18.57 12.07
CA ASN A 175 -15.91 -19.87 11.66
C ASN A 175 -16.16 -19.88 10.15
N TYR A 176 -15.77 -20.97 9.50
CA TYR A 176 -15.82 -21.09 8.05
C TYR A 176 -16.47 -22.40 7.62
N GLU A 177 -17.15 -22.36 6.48
CA GLU A 177 -17.66 -23.53 5.78
C GLU A 177 -17.12 -23.56 4.35
N ARG A 178 -16.61 -24.72 3.93
CA ARG A 178 -16.17 -24.94 2.56
C ARG A 178 -17.39 -25.03 1.64
N LEU A 179 -17.37 -24.32 0.52
CA LEU A 179 -18.38 -24.45 -0.52
C LEU A 179 -18.27 -25.84 -1.21
N PRO A 180 -19.39 -26.38 -1.74
CA PRO A 180 -19.38 -27.68 -2.40
C PRO A 180 -18.48 -27.74 -3.65
N SER A 181 -18.36 -26.62 -4.35
CA SER A 181 -17.61 -26.51 -5.60
C SER A 181 -16.51 -25.47 -5.48
N ASP A 182 -15.41 -25.74 -6.16
CA ASP A 182 -14.31 -24.79 -6.30
C ASP A 182 -14.72 -23.61 -7.19
N ILE A 183 -14.20 -22.43 -6.87
CA ILE A 183 -14.47 -21.19 -7.60
C ILE A 183 -13.20 -20.79 -8.35
N TYR A 184 -13.23 -20.80 -9.69
CA TYR A 184 -12.06 -20.52 -10.54
C TYR A 184 -10.83 -21.40 -10.22
N GLY A 185 -11.10 -22.65 -9.81
CA GLY A 185 -10.09 -23.61 -9.37
C GLY A 185 -9.42 -23.25 -8.03
N LEU A 186 -10.14 -22.53 -7.17
CA LEU A 186 -9.79 -22.28 -5.78
C LEU A 186 -10.80 -22.99 -4.87
N GLU A 187 -10.31 -23.63 -3.81
CA GLU A 187 -11.20 -24.05 -2.73
C GLU A 187 -11.76 -22.80 -2.04
N ALA A 188 -13.09 -22.68 -2.00
CA ALA A 188 -13.76 -21.50 -1.48
C ALA A 188 -14.37 -21.78 -0.09
N TYR A 189 -14.14 -20.87 0.84
CA TYR A 189 -14.63 -20.92 2.21
C TYR A 189 -15.36 -19.63 2.53
N VAL A 190 -16.55 -19.73 3.11
CA VAL A 190 -17.37 -18.58 3.47
C VAL A 190 -17.56 -18.53 4.99
N PRO A 191 -17.63 -17.34 5.60
CA PRO A 191 -17.94 -17.21 7.01
C PRO A 191 -19.26 -17.89 7.35
N SER A 192 -19.26 -18.70 8.40
CA SER A 192 -20.45 -19.38 8.91
C SER A 192 -20.89 -18.79 10.25
N GLY A 193 -22.15 -18.99 10.60
CA GLY A 193 -22.75 -18.48 11.83
C GLY A 193 -23.40 -17.10 11.67
N THR A 194 -23.64 -16.46 12.81
CA THR A 194 -24.49 -15.28 12.94
C THR A 194 -23.83 -14.28 13.87
N ASP A 195 -23.84 -13.00 13.48
CA ASP A 195 -23.40 -11.93 14.36
C ASP A 195 -24.37 -11.81 15.56
N PRO A 196 -23.92 -12.01 16.80
CA PRO A 196 -24.78 -12.00 17.98
C PRO A 196 -25.36 -10.60 18.27
N LYS A 197 -24.77 -9.52 17.73
CA LYS A 197 -25.29 -8.16 17.93
C LYS A 197 -26.40 -7.81 16.96
N THR A 198 -26.27 -8.23 15.70
CA THR A 198 -27.20 -7.83 14.62
C THR A 198 -28.18 -8.94 14.23
N GLY A 199 -27.91 -10.19 14.60
CA GLY A 199 -28.68 -11.36 14.18
C GLY A 199 -28.51 -11.71 12.69
N LYS A 200 -27.63 -11.02 11.97
CA LYS A 200 -27.37 -11.25 10.54
C LYS A 200 -26.33 -12.33 10.33
N SER A 201 -26.31 -12.89 9.13
CA SER A 201 -25.28 -13.84 8.71
C SER A 201 -23.89 -13.23 8.90
N ALA A 202 -22.96 -14.03 9.45
CA ALA A 202 -21.57 -13.61 9.59
C ALA A 202 -21.00 -13.11 8.25
N ARG A 203 -21.37 -13.78 7.16
CA ARG A 203 -20.97 -13.45 5.79
C ARG A 203 -21.41 -12.05 5.34
N GLU A 204 -22.48 -11.49 5.89
CA GLU A 204 -22.93 -10.14 5.54
C GLU A 204 -22.10 -9.03 6.21
N SER A 205 -21.29 -9.38 7.21
CA SER A 205 -20.45 -8.42 7.92
C SER A 205 -19.26 -7.96 7.08
N ASP A 206 -18.94 -6.67 7.17
CA ASP A 206 -17.71 -6.06 6.65
C ASP A 206 -16.44 -6.48 7.40
N SER A 207 -16.60 -7.11 8.57
CA SER A 207 -15.52 -7.62 9.42
C SER A 207 -15.17 -9.08 9.12
N THR A 208 -15.81 -9.68 8.10
CA THR A 208 -15.54 -11.05 7.66
C THR A 208 -15.13 -11.07 6.19
N TYR A 209 -14.46 -12.15 5.80
CA TYR A 209 -13.88 -12.30 4.47
C TYR A 209 -14.28 -13.64 3.89
N ASP A 210 -14.66 -13.67 2.61
CA ASP A 210 -14.67 -14.92 1.85
C ASP A 210 -13.20 -15.30 1.57
N ILE A 211 -12.83 -16.55 1.84
CA ILE A 211 -11.46 -17.05 1.73
C ILE A 211 -11.37 -18.03 0.56
N TYR A 212 -10.33 -17.87 -0.27
CA TYR A 212 -10.05 -18.77 -1.38
C TYR A 212 -8.62 -19.25 -1.29
N ILE A 213 -8.41 -20.56 -1.43
CA ILE A 213 -7.06 -21.15 -1.40
C ILE A 213 -6.80 -22.00 -2.63
N HIS A 214 -5.56 -21.98 -3.09
CA HIS A 214 -5.04 -22.95 -4.05
C HIS A 214 -3.98 -23.81 -3.35
N ARG A 215 -3.95 -25.09 -3.72
CA ARG A 215 -2.90 -26.01 -3.33
C ARG A 215 -2.11 -26.42 -4.56
N ASP A 216 -0.79 -26.44 -4.41
CA ASP A 216 0.07 -26.97 -5.46
C ASP A 216 -0.08 -28.49 -5.61
N THR A 217 0.66 -29.07 -6.56
CA THR A 217 0.66 -30.51 -6.83
C THR A 217 1.16 -31.36 -5.66
N SER A 218 1.88 -30.77 -4.70
CA SER A 218 2.31 -31.43 -3.45
C SER A 218 1.29 -31.30 -2.32
N GLY A 219 0.19 -30.58 -2.54
CA GLY A 219 -0.88 -30.36 -1.56
C GLY A 219 -0.65 -29.17 -0.63
N HIS A 220 0.42 -28.41 -0.81
CA HIS A 220 0.75 -27.25 0.01
C HIS A 220 -0.01 -26.01 -0.47
N VAL A 221 -0.46 -25.17 0.48
CA VAL A 221 -1.13 -23.91 0.15
C VAL A 221 -0.13 -22.90 -0.42
N ASP A 222 -0.16 -22.74 -1.74
CA ASP A 222 0.72 -21.84 -2.48
C ASP A 222 0.05 -20.50 -2.84
N THR A 223 -1.21 -20.33 -2.47
CA THR A 223 -2.01 -19.13 -2.75
C THR A 223 -3.10 -19.00 -1.70
N TYR A 224 -3.23 -17.81 -1.11
CA TYR A 224 -4.26 -17.51 -0.13
C TYR A 224 -4.91 -16.17 -0.48
N ILE A 225 -6.22 -16.14 -0.68
CA ILE A 225 -6.96 -14.95 -1.10
C ILE A 225 -8.04 -14.64 -0.07
N GLN A 226 -8.11 -13.39 0.36
CA GLN A 226 -9.20 -12.87 1.20
C GLN A 226 -9.97 -11.80 0.44
N CYS A 227 -11.28 -11.97 0.27
CA CYS A 227 -12.14 -10.95 -0.33
C CYS A 227 -13.09 -10.40 0.72
N GLY A 228 -12.96 -9.11 1.01
CA GLY A 228 -13.77 -8.43 2.01
C GLY A 228 -15.08 -7.89 1.45
N ARG A 229 -15.84 -7.27 2.36
CA ARG A 229 -16.98 -6.41 2.04
C ARG A 229 -16.70 -5.01 2.56
N THR A 230 -17.54 -4.06 2.19
CA THR A 230 -17.46 -2.70 2.74
C THR A 230 -18.86 -2.26 3.14
N SER A 231 -18.96 -1.69 4.33
CA SER A 231 -20.17 -1.05 4.84
C SER A 231 -20.26 0.42 4.44
N VAL A 232 -19.19 0.99 3.88
CA VAL A 232 -19.15 2.38 3.42
C VAL A 232 -20.02 2.52 2.16
N PRO A 233 -21.04 3.40 2.16
CA PRO A 233 -21.85 3.66 0.97
C PRO A 233 -20.99 4.13 -0.20
N GLY A 234 -21.08 3.46 -1.34
CA GLY A 234 -20.23 3.73 -2.52
C GLY A 234 -18.78 3.27 -2.36
N GLY A 235 -18.41 2.70 -1.21
CA GLY A 235 -17.14 2.02 -1.03
C GLY A 235 -17.07 0.78 -1.90
N ILE A 236 -15.85 0.38 -2.26
CA ILE A 236 -15.63 -0.82 -3.08
C ILE A 236 -14.74 -1.79 -2.32
N SER A 237 -15.21 -3.03 -2.21
CA SER A 237 -14.43 -4.10 -1.62
C SER A 237 -13.18 -4.42 -2.44
N ARG A 238 -12.19 -4.99 -1.76
CA ARG A 238 -10.96 -5.50 -2.36
C ARG A 238 -10.77 -6.95 -1.97
N CYS A 239 -10.06 -7.66 -2.83
CA CYS A 239 -9.44 -8.92 -2.51
C CYS A 239 -7.94 -8.69 -2.27
N ALA A 240 -7.36 -9.46 -1.35
CA ALA A 240 -5.93 -9.55 -1.12
C ALA A 240 -5.47 -10.96 -1.48
N LEU A 241 -4.64 -11.08 -2.50
CA LEU A 241 -3.98 -12.31 -2.92
C LEU A 241 -2.58 -12.36 -2.34
N GLU A 242 -2.29 -13.43 -1.61
CA GLU A 242 -1.02 -13.64 -0.96
C GLU A 242 -0.31 -14.87 -1.51
N PHE A 243 0.94 -14.66 -1.93
CA PHE A 243 1.85 -15.71 -2.34
C PHE A 243 3.30 -15.31 -2.04
N GLY A 244 4.26 -16.18 -2.36
CA GLY A 244 5.68 -15.87 -2.23
C GLY A 244 6.46 -16.28 -3.47
N LEU A 245 7.72 -15.83 -3.55
CA LEU A 245 8.62 -16.08 -4.68
C LEU A 245 9.60 -17.24 -4.43
N GLU A 246 9.35 -18.08 -3.43
CA GLU A 246 10.20 -19.22 -3.12
C GLU A 246 10.18 -20.26 -4.27
N PRO A 247 11.29 -20.97 -4.54
CA PRO A 247 12.58 -20.90 -3.85
C PRO A 247 13.51 -19.80 -4.38
N LYS A 248 13.09 -19.00 -5.37
CA LYS A 248 13.94 -17.99 -6.02
C LYS A 248 14.33 -16.88 -5.05
N ALA A 249 13.38 -16.42 -4.23
CA ALA A 249 13.62 -15.37 -3.25
C ALA A 249 12.69 -15.49 -2.02
N GLU A 250 13.21 -15.15 -0.84
CA GLU A 250 12.47 -15.03 0.42
C GLU A 250 11.65 -13.73 0.45
N VAL A 251 10.56 -13.72 -0.30
CA VAL A 251 9.69 -12.55 -0.50
C VAL A 251 8.24 -12.95 -0.31
N ALA A 252 7.54 -12.23 0.57
CA ALA A 252 6.10 -12.32 0.73
C ALA A 252 5.42 -11.21 -0.09
N VAL A 253 4.51 -11.61 -0.98
CA VAL A 253 3.81 -10.72 -1.91
C VAL A 253 2.34 -10.67 -1.54
N THR A 254 1.79 -9.46 -1.38
CA THR A 254 0.36 -9.22 -1.22
C THR A 254 -0.15 -8.35 -2.35
N VAL A 255 -1.05 -8.86 -3.17
CA VAL A 255 -1.67 -8.12 -4.27
C VAL A 255 -3.10 -7.76 -3.91
N ARG A 256 -3.40 -6.47 -3.84
CA ARG A 256 -4.74 -5.94 -3.65
C ARG A 256 -5.38 -5.63 -5.00
N PHE A 257 -6.52 -6.24 -5.28
CA PHE A 257 -7.27 -6.06 -6.51
C PHE A 257 -8.79 -6.05 -6.27
N TYR A 258 -9.57 -5.70 -7.29
CA TYR A 258 -11.04 -5.67 -7.19
C TYR A 258 -11.65 -7.06 -7.42
N PRO A 259 -12.73 -7.45 -6.71
CA PRO A 259 -13.33 -8.79 -6.80
C PRO A 259 -13.65 -9.27 -8.23
N LYS A 260 -13.94 -8.36 -9.17
CA LYS A 260 -14.15 -8.71 -10.58
C LYS A 260 -12.95 -9.40 -11.24
N LEU A 261 -11.74 -9.11 -10.76
CA LEU A 261 -10.48 -9.71 -11.21
C LEU A 261 -10.18 -11.05 -10.53
N LEU A 262 -11.02 -11.53 -9.60
CA LEU A 262 -10.77 -12.80 -8.91
C LEU A 262 -10.62 -13.98 -9.87
N LYS A 263 -11.39 -14.01 -10.97
CA LYS A 263 -11.27 -15.06 -12.00
C LYS A 263 -9.90 -15.09 -12.70
N GLU A 264 -9.17 -13.96 -12.67
CA GLU A 264 -7.86 -13.77 -13.28
C GLU A 264 -6.72 -13.96 -12.27
N TRP A 265 -6.99 -14.50 -11.07
CA TRP A 265 -6.00 -14.59 -9.99
C TRP A 265 -4.69 -15.29 -10.39
N ARG A 266 -4.78 -16.32 -11.26
CA ARG A 266 -3.60 -17.04 -11.79
C ARG A 266 -2.77 -16.11 -12.66
N THR A 267 -3.40 -15.46 -13.63
CA THR A 267 -2.77 -14.48 -14.51
C THR A 267 -2.14 -13.35 -13.70
N ILE A 268 -2.81 -12.83 -12.67
CA ILE A 268 -2.26 -11.81 -11.78
C ILE A 268 -1.00 -12.32 -11.08
N LYS A 269 -1.05 -13.51 -10.47
CA LYS A 269 0.11 -14.14 -9.81
C LYS A 269 1.28 -14.30 -10.77
N GLU A 270 1.03 -14.80 -11.98
CA GLU A 270 2.03 -15.01 -13.03
C GLU A 270 2.63 -13.68 -13.53
N SER A 271 1.81 -12.69 -13.85
CA SER A 271 2.25 -11.37 -14.31
C SER A 271 3.06 -10.64 -13.25
N VAL A 272 2.63 -10.69 -11.98
CA VAL A 272 3.38 -10.08 -10.86
C VAL A 272 4.71 -10.80 -10.65
N THR A 273 4.73 -12.13 -10.71
CA THR A 273 5.98 -12.91 -10.64
C THR A 273 6.93 -12.54 -11.78
N GLY A 274 6.42 -12.48 -13.01
CA GLY A 274 7.20 -12.07 -14.19
C GLY A 274 7.76 -10.66 -14.08
N LEU A 275 6.98 -9.71 -13.53
CA LEU A 275 7.44 -8.35 -13.27
C LEU A 275 8.62 -8.34 -12.29
N PHE A 276 8.54 -9.06 -11.16
CA PHE A 276 9.65 -9.12 -10.21
C PHE A 276 10.91 -9.76 -10.79
N LEU A 277 10.76 -10.86 -11.55
CA LEU A 277 11.87 -11.49 -12.23
C LEU A 277 12.51 -10.57 -13.29
N SER A 278 11.74 -9.66 -13.89
CA SER A 278 12.28 -8.68 -14.84
C SER A 278 13.20 -7.64 -14.19
N PHE A 279 13.10 -7.43 -12.87
CA PHE A 279 13.97 -6.53 -12.12
C PHE A 279 15.29 -7.18 -11.70
N GLU A 280 15.47 -8.49 -11.91
CA GLU A 280 16.70 -9.18 -11.56
C GLU A 280 17.90 -8.57 -12.30
N ALA A 281 18.93 -8.20 -11.53
CA ALA A 281 20.13 -7.59 -12.08
C ALA A 281 21.01 -8.66 -12.77
N LYS A 282 21.47 -8.34 -13.98
CA LYS A 282 22.47 -9.16 -14.70
C LYS A 282 23.86 -8.91 -14.12
N GLU A 283 24.72 -9.92 -14.05
CA GLU A 283 26.09 -9.81 -13.49
C GLU A 283 26.92 -8.64 -14.04
N THR A 284 26.75 -8.31 -15.33
CA THR A 284 27.46 -7.21 -15.98
C THR A 284 27.02 -5.82 -15.48
N SER A 285 25.83 -5.69 -14.87
CA SER A 285 25.33 -4.43 -14.31
C SER A 285 25.69 -4.24 -12.84
N MET A 286 26.15 -5.30 -12.16
CA MET A 286 26.57 -5.29 -10.75
C MET A 286 27.97 -4.71 -10.56
N THR A 287 28.91 -4.98 -11.49
CA THR A 287 30.31 -4.51 -11.44
C THR A 287 30.49 -3.02 -11.77
N ASN A 288 29.57 -2.41 -12.51
CA ASN A 288 29.63 -0.98 -12.86
C ASN A 288 29.04 -0.07 -11.78
N ALA A 289 28.16 -0.58 -10.91
CA ALA A 289 27.61 0.19 -9.79
C ALA A 289 28.60 0.31 -8.61
N ASP A 290 29.51 -0.67 -8.48
CA ASP A 290 30.54 -0.73 -7.43
C ASP A 290 31.79 0.13 -7.75
N ARG A 291 31.82 0.76 -8.93
CA ARG A 291 32.90 1.67 -9.36
C ARG A 291 32.39 3.10 -9.51
N SER A 292 31.94 3.72 -8.42
CA SER A 292 31.91 5.19 -8.36
C SER A 292 33.27 5.70 -7.86
N PRO A 293 33.94 6.62 -8.58
CA PRO A 293 35.27 7.07 -8.20
C PRO A 293 35.22 7.95 -6.95
N HIS A 294 35.97 7.54 -5.92
CA HIS A 294 36.40 8.41 -4.82
C HIS A 294 37.08 9.66 -5.40
N LEU A 295 36.35 10.77 -5.49
CA LEU A 295 36.95 12.09 -5.60
C LEU A 295 37.40 12.53 -4.20
N SER A 296 38.65 12.22 -3.88
CA SER A 296 39.36 12.85 -2.77
C SER A 296 39.53 14.33 -3.09
N VAL A 297 38.83 15.19 -2.37
CA VAL A 297 39.15 16.62 -2.33
C VAL A 297 40.35 16.76 -1.39
N LYS A 298 41.49 17.16 -1.96
CA LYS A 298 42.62 17.76 -1.24
C LYS A 298 42.32 19.22 -0.94
#